data_AF-A0A2T5EPQ0-F1
#
_entry.id   AF-A0A2T5EPQ0-F1
#
_cell.length_a   1.000
_cell.length_b   1.000
_cell.length_c   1.000
_cell.angle_alpha   90.00
_cell.angle_beta   90.00
_cell.angle_gamma   90.00
#
_symmetry.space_group_name_H-M   'P 1'
#
loop_
_entity.id
_entity.type
_entity.pdbx_description
1 polymer ?
#
loop_
_entity_poly.entity_id
_entity_poly.type
_entity_poly.pdbx_seq_one_letter_code
_entity_poly.pdbx_strand_id
1 'polypeptide(L)'
;MKETPVTSATRLDEKHEEKLQECRETTIEKLVIRLCIEAEYLTKQDVKERSRRYQWVLKITEYCVDATSLEDVVEGEPVVLLTYSNCDKVMAEKQRKAKAIVTIVAKEIVRGLPPYQG
;
A
#
# COMPACT_ATOMS: atom_id res chain seq x y z
N MET A 1 22.58 25.21 35.31
CA MET A 1 21.69 24.68 34.25
C MET A 1 21.21 23.32 34.71
N LYS A 2 19.93 23.16 35.03
CA LYS A 2 19.35 21.85 35.38
C LYS A 2 18.93 21.19 34.07
N GLU A 3 19.62 20.15 33.66
CA GLU A 3 19.13 19.24 32.63
C GLU A 3 17.92 18.53 33.20
N THR A 4 16.74 18.86 32.67
CA THR A 4 15.51 18.12 32.96
C THR A 4 15.63 16.72 32.34
N PRO A 5 15.36 15.64 33.09
CA PRO A 5 15.34 14.31 32.51
C PRO A 5 14.14 14.23 31.58
N VAL A 6 14.38 14.11 30.28
CA VAL A 6 13.34 13.69 29.34
C VAL A 6 13.02 12.23 29.69
N THR A 7 11.96 12.06 30.47
CA THR A 7 11.51 10.80 31.07
C THR A 7 11.19 9.77 29.99
N SER A 8 11.61 8.52 30.17
CA SER A 8 11.46 7.41 29.21
C SER A 8 10.02 7.18 28.70
N ALA A 9 9.00 7.65 29.42
CA ALA A 9 7.60 7.62 28.99
C ALA A 9 7.33 8.52 27.76
N THR A 10 7.90 9.72 27.72
CA THR A 10 7.74 10.66 26.58
C THR A 10 8.29 10.07 25.29
N ARG A 11 9.40 9.31 25.37
CA ARG A 11 10.01 8.61 24.22
C ARG A 11 9.19 7.43 23.71
N LEU A 12 8.41 6.77 24.58
CA LEU A 12 7.55 5.66 24.18
C LEU A 12 6.29 6.18 23.47
N ASP A 13 5.73 7.29 23.96
CA ASP A 13 4.57 7.94 23.34
C ASP A 13 4.91 8.51 21.95
N GLU A 14 6.10 9.12 21.79
CA GLU A 14 6.61 9.56 20.49
C GLU A 14 6.73 8.41 19.49
N LYS A 15 7.34 7.29 19.90
CA LYS A 15 7.50 6.10 19.04
C LYS A 15 6.16 5.46 18.66
N HIS A 16 5.17 5.48 19.56
CA HIS A 16 3.83 4.98 19.27
C HIS A 16 3.13 5.82 18.22
N GLU A 17 3.25 7.15 18.31
CA GLU A 17 2.65 8.06 17.34
C GLU A 17 3.35 7.97 15.97
N GLU A 18 4.68 7.85 15.92
CA GLU A 18 5.42 7.63 14.68
C GLU A 18 4.94 6.38 13.93
N LYS A 19 4.76 5.26 14.65
CA LYS A 19 4.26 4.01 14.07
C LYS A 19 2.84 4.16 13.52
N LEU A 20 1.97 4.84 14.28
CA LEU A 20 0.62 5.14 13.84
C LEU A 20 0.62 6.01 12.59
N GLN A 21 1.49 7.01 12.54
CA GLN A 21 1.63 7.91 11.42
C GLN A 21 2.11 7.17 10.16
N GLU A 22 3.14 6.32 10.29
CA GLU A 22 3.61 5.46 9.19
C GLU A 22 2.46 4.59 8.65
N CYS A 23 1.66 4.01 9.55
CA CYS A 23 0.52 3.20 9.16
C CYS A 23 -0.59 4.01 8.49
N ARG A 24 -0.84 5.26 8.90
CA ARG A 24 -1.80 6.15 8.23
C ARG A 24 -1.32 6.54 6.83
N GLU A 25 -0.06 6.93 6.72
CA GLU A 25 0.52 7.45 5.48
C GLU A 25 0.81 6.39 4.43
N THR A 26 1.03 5.15 4.85
CA THR A 26 1.21 4.02 3.94
C THR A 26 -0.13 3.63 3.34
N THR A 27 -0.29 3.85 2.03
CA THR A 27 -1.49 3.44 1.28
C THR A 27 -1.21 2.16 0.49
N ILE A 28 -2.26 1.43 0.13
CA ILE A 28 -2.15 0.28 -0.78
C ILE A 28 -1.52 0.72 -2.11
N GLU A 29 -1.91 1.89 -2.63
CA GLU A 29 -1.32 2.48 -3.84
C GLU A 29 0.20 2.66 -3.73
N LYS A 30 0.69 3.30 -2.66
CA LYS A 30 2.15 3.48 -2.45
C LYS A 30 2.89 2.13 -2.42
N LEU A 31 2.29 1.11 -1.79
CA LEU A 31 2.86 -0.23 -1.74
C LEU A 31 2.88 -0.91 -3.11
N VAL A 32 1.80 -0.80 -3.90
CA VAL A 32 1.74 -1.36 -5.26
C VAL A 32 2.80 -0.70 -6.14
N ILE A 33 2.89 0.64 -6.14
CA ILE A 33 3.91 1.35 -6.92
C ILE A 33 5.31 0.92 -6.51
N ARG A 34 5.59 0.81 -5.20
CA ARG A 34 6.88 0.33 -4.70
C ARG A 34 7.21 -1.08 -5.21
N LEU A 35 6.27 -2.02 -5.09
CA LEU A 35 6.45 -3.40 -5.56
C LEU A 35 6.65 -3.47 -7.09
N CYS A 36 5.95 -2.65 -7.86
CA CYS A 36 6.15 -2.56 -9.31
C CYS A 36 7.54 -1.98 -9.68
N ILE A 37 8.10 -1.10 -8.85
CA ILE A 37 9.48 -0.61 -9.01
C ILE A 37 10.50 -1.70 -8.63
N GLU A 38 10.27 -2.39 -7.51
CA GLU A 38 11.12 -3.52 -7.07
C GLU A 38 11.15 -4.65 -8.11
N ALA A 39 10.05 -4.87 -8.83
CA ALA A 39 9.95 -5.83 -9.93
C ALA A 39 10.42 -5.27 -11.30
N GLU A 40 11.00 -4.06 -11.33
CA GLU A 40 11.51 -3.39 -12.53
C GLU A 40 10.47 -3.13 -13.64
N TYR A 41 9.18 -3.29 -13.34
CA TYR A 41 8.09 -2.97 -14.28
C TYR A 41 7.91 -1.45 -14.43
N LEU A 42 8.04 -0.72 -13.32
CA LEU A 42 8.07 0.74 -13.26
C LEU A 42 9.46 1.22 -12.86
N THR A 43 9.83 2.40 -13.35
CA THR A 43 11.01 3.13 -12.90
C THR A 43 10.60 4.32 -12.02
N LYS A 44 11.56 4.90 -11.30
CA LYS A 44 11.33 6.18 -10.59
C LYS A 44 10.96 7.31 -11.57
N GLN A 45 11.44 7.26 -12.80
CA GLN A 45 11.12 8.25 -13.83
C GLN A 45 9.66 8.10 -14.29
N ASP A 46 9.16 6.88 -14.44
CA ASP A 46 7.74 6.62 -14.76
C ASP A 46 6.80 7.28 -13.75
N VAL A 47 7.14 7.21 -12.46
CA VAL A 47 6.39 7.87 -11.39
C VAL A 47 6.48 9.40 -11.51
N LYS A 48 7.69 9.93 -11.70
CA LYS A 48 7.95 11.37 -11.79
C LYS A 48 7.23 12.02 -12.98
N GLU A 49 7.28 11.38 -14.15
CA GLU A 49 6.66 11.88 -15.38
C GLU A 49 5.19 11.47 -15.53
N ARG A 50 4.67 10.67 -14.59
CA ARG A 50 3.36 10.04 -14.68
C ARG A 50 3.15 9.35 -16.02
N SER A 51 4.09 8.46 -16.39
CA SER A 51 4.06 7.75 -17.66
C SER A 51 2.75 6.97 -17.86
N ARG A 52 2.43 6.61 -19.10
CA ARG A 52 1.22 5.81 -19.41
C ARG A 52 1.17 4.51 -18.61
N ARG A 53 2.32 3.86 -18.40
CA ARG A 53 2.42 2.62 -17.61
C ARG A 53 2.10 2.87 -16.15
N TYR A 54 2.65 3.94 -15.57
CA TYR A 54 2.35 4.35 -14.21
C TYR A 54 0.85 4.65 -14.03
N GLN A 55 0.25 5.44 -14.93
CA GLN A 55 -1.18 5.76 -14.89
C GLN A 55 -2.06 4.51 -15.01
N TRP A 56 -1.66 3.56 -15.85
CA TRP A 56 -2.38 2.29 -15.99
C TRP A 56 -2.33 1.45 -14.71
N VAL A 57 -1.16 1.35 -14.05
CA VAL A 57 -1.04 0.68 -12.74
C VAL A 57 -1.91 1.36 -11.68
N LEU A 58 -1.89 2.69 -11.62
CA LEU A 58 -2.76 3.45 -10.72
C LEU A 58 -4.23 3.10 -10.96
N LYS A 59 -4.67 3.06 -12.22
CA LYS A 59 -6.07 2.82 -12.54
C LYS A 59 -6.53 1.41 -12.19
N ILE A 60 -5.69 0.40 -12.43
CA ILE A 60 -5.98 -0.98 -11.97
C ILE A 60 -6.03 -1.04 -10.45
N THR A 61 -5.10 -0.36 -9.78
CA THR A 61 -5.06 -0.32 -8.30
C THR A 61 -6.35 0.28 -7.74
N GLU A 62 -6.81 1.40 -8.30
CA GLU A 62 -8.08 2.05 -7.95
C GLU A 62 -9.24 1.04 -8.08
N TYR A 63 -9.39 0.41 -9.25
CA TYR A 63 -10.46 -0.58 -9.46
C TYR A 63 -10.41 -1.76 -8.50
N CYS A 64 -9.23 -2.28 -8.18
CA CYS A 64 -9.10 -3.38 -7.22
C CYS A 64 -9.43 -2.94 -5.79
N VAL A 65 -9.03 -1.73 -5.39
CA VAL A 65 -9.37 -1.18 -4.07
C VAL A 65 -10.87 -0.96 -3.96
N ASP A 66 -11.51 -0.40 -4.98
CA ASP A 66 -12.97 -0.22 -5.03
C ASP A 66 -13.69 -1.56 -4.94
N ALA A 67 -13.27 -2.56 -5.74
CA ALA A 67 -13.85 -3.89 -5.70
C ALA A 67 -13.75 -4.55 -4.32
N THR A 68 -12.56 -4.49 -3.70
CA THR A 68 -12.36 -5.04 -2.36
C THR A 68 -13.19 -4.29 -1.31
N SER A 69 -13.33 -2.97 -1.45
CA SER A 69 -14.14 -2.17 -0.51
C SER A 69 -15.63 -2.51 -0.63
N LEU A 70 -16.10 -2.83 -1.83
CA LEU A 70 -17.47 -3.32 -2.05
C LEU A 70 -17.68 -4.70 -1.42
N GLU A 71 -16.69 -5.60 -1.54
CA GLU A 71 -16.72 -6.92 -0.88
C GLU A 71 -16.78 -6.77 0.65
N ASP A 72 -15.91 -5.94 1.23
CA ASP A 72 -15.87 -5.66 2.68
C ASP A 72 -17.25 -5.18 3.19
N VAL A 73 -17.95 -4.32 2.42
CA VAL A 73 -19.31 -3.85 2.75
C VAL A 73 -20.35 -4.97 2.68
N VAL A 74 -20.29 -5.83 1.66
CA VAL A 74 -21.23 -6.94 1.47
C VAL A 74 -21.07 -8.01 2.56
N GLU A 75 -19.84 -8.28 2.98
CA GLU A 75 -19.52 -9.24 4.04
C GLU A 75 -19.79 -8.70 5.44
N GLY A 76 -20.11 -7.40 5.56
CA GLY A 76 -20.43 -6.76 6.84
C GLY A 76 -19.20 -6.53 7.71
N GLU A 77 -18.01 -6.41 7.10
CA GLU A 77 -16.76 -6.18 7.83
C GLU A 77 -16.80 -4.82 8.56
N PRO A 78 -16.50 -4.79 9.87
CA PRO A 78 -16.55 -3.56 10.64
C PRO A 78 -15.43 -2.60 10.24
N VAL A 79 -15.75 -1.30 10.17
CA VAL A 79 -14.73 -0.25 10.04
C VAL A 79 -13.91 -0.20 11.34
N VAL A 80 -12.70 -0.75 11.32
CA VAL A 80 -11.81 -0.76 12.47
C VAL A 80 -11.01 0.55 12.54
N LEU A 81 -11.19 1.31 13.62
CA LEU A 81 -10.34 2.47 13.90
C LEU A 81 -8.90 2.03 14.11
N LEU A 82 -7.96 2.73 13.47
CA LEU A 82 -6.54 2.48 13.63
C LEU A 82 -6.11 2.81 15.07
N THR A 83 -5.47 1.84 15.73
CA THR A 83 -4.91 1.95 17.08
C THR A 83 -3.51 1.35 17.09
N TYR A 84 -2.70 1.68 18.10
CA TYR A 84 -1.34 1.18 18.17
C TYR A 84 -1.28 -0.36 18.18
N SER A 85 -2.24 -1.01 18.85
CA SER A 85 -2.32 -2.47 18.98
C SER A 85 -2.75 -3.19 17.70
N ASN A 86 -3.49 -2.53 16.80
CA ASN A 86 -3.92 -3.13 15.52
C ASN A 86 -3.09 -2.65 14.33
N CYS A 87 -2.19 -1.69 14.52
CA CYS A 87 -1.33 -1.11 13.50
C CYS A 87 -0.59 -2.16 12.65
N ASP A 88 0.01 -3.17 13.29
CA ASP A 88 0.74 -4.22 12.56
C ASP A 88 -0.19 -5.07 11.69
N LYS A 89 -1.39 -5.37 12.19
CA LYS A 89 -2.41 -6.11 11.43
C LYS A 89 -2.89 -5.30 10.23
N VAL A 90 -3.16 -4.01 10.42
CA VAL A 90 -3.57 -3.10 9.34
C VAL A 90 -2.46 -2.99 8.27
N MET A 91 -1.20 -2.88 8.68
CA MET A 91 -0.07 -2.85 7.75
C MET A 91 0.09 -4.16 7.00
N ALA A 92 0.00 -5.31 7.68
CA ALA A 92 0.06 -6.62 7.04
C ALA A 92 -1.07 -6.79 6.02
N GLU A 93 -2.26 -6.30 6.34
CA GLU A 93 -3.42 -6.35 5.45
C GLU A 93 -3.22 -5.46 4.21
N LYS A 94 -2.71 -4.23 4.37
CA LYS A 94 -2.32 -3.37 3.24
C LYS A 94 -1.28 -4.03 2.34
N GLN A 95 -0.27 -4.69 2.93
CA GLN A 95 0.74 -5.43 2.17
C GLN A 95 0.15 -6.63 1.42
N ARG A 96 -0.78 -7.37 2.05
CA ARG A 96 -1.49 -8.49 1.43
C ARG A 96 -2.30 -8.02 0.22
N LYS A 97 -3.14 -6.98 0.40
CA LYS A 97 -3.93 -6.37 -0.69
C LYS A 97 -3.01 -5.87 -1.82
N ALA A 98 -1.92 -5.17 -1.49
CA ALA A 98 -0.96 -4.70 -2.50
C ALA A 98 -0.32 -5.84 -3.32
N LYS A 99 0.11 -6.93 -2.69
CA LYS A 99 0.66 -8.11 -3.38
C LYS A 99 -0.36 -8.78 -4.30
N ALA A 100 -1.63 -8.87 -3.86
CA ALA A 100 -2.71 -9.40 -4.68
C ALA A 100 -2.93 -8.54 -5.94
N ILE A 101 -2.94 -7.22 -5.79
CA ILE A 101 -3.08 -6.28 -6.92
C ILE A 101 -1.91 -6.40 -7.90
N VAL A 102 -0.66 -6.48 -7.43
CA VAL A 102 0.51 -6.69 -8.31
C VAL A 102 0.40 -8.01 -9.08
N THR A 103 -0.17 -9.05 -8.47
CA THR A 103 -0.45 -10.32 -9.16
C THR A 103 -1.49 -10.15 -10.27
N ILE A 104 -2.52 -9.33 -10.06
CA ILE A 104 -3.51 -8.98 -11.09
C ILE A 104 -2.84 -8.21 -12.22
N VAL A 105 -2.04 -7.18 -11.89
CA VAL A 105 -1.26 -6.39 -12.87
C VAL A 105 -0.41 -7.32 -13.76
N ALA A 106 0.32 -8.26 -13.17
CA ALA A 106 1.12 -9.23 -13.92
C ALA A 106 0.27 -10.09 -14.88
N LYS A 107 -0.88 -10.59 -14.41
CA LYS A 107 -1.82 -11.37 -15.24
C LYS A 107 -2.37 -10.56 -16.41
N GLU A 108 -2.74 -9.30 -16.19
CA GLU A 108 -3.27 -8.43 -17.24
C GLU A 108 -2.21 -8.09 -18.29
N ILE A 109 -0.95 -7.92 -17.89
CA ILE A 109 0.16 -7.75 -18.84
C ILE A 109 0.29 -8.99 -19.74
N VAL A 110 0.30 -10.19 -19.14
CA VAL A 110 0.40 -11.46 -19.89
C VAL A 110 -0.79 -11.65 -20.83
N ARG A 111 -2.01 -11.33 -20.38
CA ARG A 111 -3.24 -11.40 -21.20
C ARG A 111 -3.22 -10.44 -22.38
N GLY A 112 -2.54 -9.30 -22.24
CA GLY A 112 -2.38 -8.31 -23.31
C GLY A 112 -1.35 -8.68 -24.37
N LEU A 113 -0.57 -9.75 -24.18
CA LEU A 113 0.39 -10.20 -25.19
C LEU A 113 -0.35 -10.83 -26.38
N PRO A 114 0.07 -10.55 -27.63
CA PRO A 114 -0.45 -11.29 -28.77
C PRO A 114 -0.13 -12.79 -28.61
N PRO A 115 -1.00 -13.69 -29.09
CA PRO A 115 -0.69 -15.12 -29.07
C PRO A 115 0.64 -15.35 -29.79
N TYR A 116 1.51 -16.14 -29.17
CA TYR A 116 2.82 -16.46 -29.72
C TYR A 116 2.65 -17.13 -31.09
N GLN A 117 3.04 -16.42 -32.15
CA GLN A 117 3.16 -16.99 -33.49
C GLN A 117 4.54 -17.67 -33.55
N GLY A 118 4.59 -18.93 -33.12
CA GLY A 118 5.75 -19.80 -33.31
C GLY A 118 5.97 -20.13 -34.78
#